data_AF-A0A1H9S848-F1
#
_entry.id   AF-A0A1H9S848-F1
#
_cell.length_a   1.000
_cell.length_b   1.000
_cell.length_c   1.000
_cell.angle_alpha   90.00
_cell.angle_beta   90.00
_cell.angle_gamma   90.00
#
_symmetry.space_group_name_H-M   'P 1'
#
loop_
_entity.id
_entity.type
_entity.pdbx_description
1 polymer ?
#
loop_
_entity_poly.entity_id
_entity_poly.type
_entity_poly.pdbx_seq_one_letter_code
_entity_poly.pdbx_strand_id
1 'polypeptide(L)'
;MNQPRQLDNVLYSMIRDEKIAAFNREKPSDAPIDFRGGDFRGLDLRDLDVRGIDFADAYFRAADLRGLDLRENGLEGASLAHAQISGTYFPAELSADEILMSVKFGTRMRYRSPRQG
;
A
#
# COMPACT_ATOMS: atom_id res chain seq x y z
N MET A 1 6.86 17.67 7.44
CA MET A 1 6.81 16.40 6.68
C MET A 1 6.72 15.28 7.68
N ASN A 2 5.66 14.48 7.68
CA ASN A 2 5.64 13.25 8.48
C ASN A 2 6.67 12.29 7.91
N GLN A 3 7.52 11.74 8.76
CA GLN A 3 8.46 10.70 8.38
C GLN A 3 7.71 9.35 8.33
N PRO A 4 8.18 8.39 7.52
CA PRO A 4 7.67 7.03 7.58
C PRO A 4 7.79 6.46 9.00
N ARG A 5 6.83 5.63 9.38
CA ARG A 5 6.89 4.85 10.62
C ARG A 5 8.03 3.85 10.50
N GLN A 6 8.86 3.78 11.51
CA GLN A 6 9.84 2.70 11.63
C GLN A 6 9.10 1.40 11.96
N LEU A 7 9.19 0.42 11.05
CA LEU A 7 8.56 -0.90 11.17
C LEU A 7 9.64 -1.93 11.49
N ASP A 8 9.85 -2.23 12.76
CA ASP A 8 10.88 -3.18 13.19
C ASP A 8 10.27 -4.57 13.42
N ASN A 9 9.89 -5.25 12.34
CA ASN A 9 9.42 -6.63 12.41
C ASN A 9 9.92 -7.47 11.22
N VAL A 10 10.00 -8.78 11.43
CA VAL A 10 10.57 -9.74 10.48
C VAL A 10 9.85 -9.71 9.13
N LEU A 11 8.52 -9.60 9.14
CA LEU A 11 7.73 -9.54 7.92
C LEU A 11 8.07 -8.29 7.09
N TYR A 12 8.21 -7.13 7.73
CA TYR A 12 8.62 -5.90 7.03
C TYR A 12 10.05 -6.00 6.49
N SER A 13 10.99 -6.59 7.24
CA SER A 13 12.35 -6.82 6.75
C SER A 13 12.39 -7.68 5.49
N MET A 14 11.51 -8.69 5.37
CA MET A 14 11.40 -9.49 4.14
C MET A 14 10.99 -8.65 2.94
N ILE A 15 10.06 -7.72 3.11
CA ILE A 15 9.64 -6.81 2.03
C ILE A 15 10.77 -5.86 1.64
N ARG A 16 11.49 -5.31 2.63
CA ARG A 16 12.66 -4.43 2.40
C ARG A 16 13.81 -5.14 1.69
N ASP A 17 13.95 -6.44 1.89
CA ASP A 17 14.91 -7.31 1.21
C ASP A 17 14.37 -7.88 -0.13
N GLU A 18 13.17 -7.45 -0.57
CA GLU A 18 12.48 -7.95 -1.78
C GLU A 18 12.22 -9.47 -1.78
N LYS A 19 12.14 -10.09 -0.59
CA LYS A 19 11.83 -11.52 -0.40
C LYS A 19 10.33 -11.77 -0.38
N ILE A 20 9.60 -11.34 -1.42
CA ILE A 20 8.12 -11.41 -1.49
C ILE A 20 7.60 -12.85 -1.34
N ALA A 21 8.25 -13.82 -1.98
CA ALA A 21 7.85 -15.22 -1.85
C ALA A 21 8.03 -15.78 -0.43
N ALA A 22 9.00 -15.29 0.35
CA ALA A 22 9.17 -15.69 1.74
C ALA A 22 8.10 -15.03 2.61
N PHE A 23 7.87 -13.72 2.44
CA PHE A 23 6.78 -13.02 3.11
C PHE A 23 5.45 -13.74 2.92
N ASN A 24 5.08 -14.09 1.67
CA ASN A 24 3.81 -14.75 1.38
C ASN A 24 3.65 -16.12 2.07
N ARG A 25 4.75 -16.84 2.33
CA ARG A 25 4.72 -18.13 3.05
C ARG A 25 4.64 -17.95 4.57
N GLU A 26 5.24 -16.89 5.10
CA GLU A 26 5.39 -16.68 6.55
C GLU A 26 4.34 -15.74 7.14
N LYS A 27 3.67 -14.94 6.29
CA LYS A 27 2.55 -14.10 6.68
C LYS A 27 1.47 -14.94 7.38
N PRO A 28 0.93 -14.50 8.53
CA PRO A 28 -0.21 -15.16 9.15
C PRO A 28 -1.46 -15.08 8.26
N SER A 29 -2.25 -16.16 8.26
CA SER A 29 -3.50 -16.23 7.51
C SER A 29 -4.71 -15.64 8.25
N ASP A 30 -4.62 -15.54 9.57
CA ASP A 30 -5.72 -15.24 10.50
C ASP A 30 -5.51 -13.97 11.34
N ALA A 31 -4.40 -13.26 11.13
CA ALA A 31 -4.09 -12.03 11.85
C ALA A 31 -3.82 -10.86 10.87
N PRO A 32 -4.33 -9.65 11.19
CA PRO A 32 -4.02 -8.47 10.40
C PRO A 32 -2.55 -8.07 10.54
N ILE A 33 -1.97 -7.54 9.48
CA ILE A 33 -0.59 -7.03 9.44
C ILE A 33 -0.64 -5.49 9.40
N ASP A 34 -0.12 -4.85 10.44
CA ASP A 34 -0.05 -3.40 10.53
C ASP A 34 1.21 -2.84 9.86
N PHE A 35 1.07 -2.40 8.62
CA PHE A 35 2.09 -1.72 7.83
C PHE A 35 1.81 -0.23 7.66
N ARG A 36 0.97 0.33 8.54
CA ARG A 36 0.61 1.75 8.46
C ARG A 36 1.82 2.65 8.58
N GLY A 37 1.87 3.68 7.76
CA GLY A 37 2.98 4.63 7.69
C GLY A 37 4.30 4.05 7.17
N GLY A 38 4.33 2.80 6.72
CA GLY A 38 5.54 2.11 6.28
C GLY A 38 6.19 2.73 5.04
N ASP A 39 7.49 2.48 4.87
CA ASP A 39 8.29 2.96 3.76
C ASP A 39 8.53 1.88 2.70
N PHE A 40 7.72 1.91 1.66
CA PHE A 40 7.79 0.99 0.52
C PHE A 40 8.37 1.66 -0.73
N ARG A 41 9.04 2.81 -0.58
CA ARG A 41 9.55 3.59 -1.70
C ARG A 41 10.56 2.78 -2.51
N GLY A 42 10.36 2.74 -3.83
CA GLY A 42 11.25 2.09 -4.79
C GLY A 42 11.22 0.56 -4.79
N LEU A 43 10.40 -0.08 -3.94
CA LEU A 43 10.35 -1.53 -3.86
C LEU A 43 9.55 -2.15 -5.00
N ASP A 44 9.97 -3.34 -5.42
CA ASP A 44 9.15 -4.23 -6.23
C ASP A 44 8.22 -5.04 -5.32
N LEU A 45 6.91 -4.73 -5.38
CA LEU A 45 5.89 -5.40 -4.58
C LEU A 45 5.01 -6.31 -5.43
N ARG A 46 5.39 -6.60 -6.68
CA ARG A 46 4.65 -7.55 -7.51
C ARG A 46 4.58 -8.91 -6.81
N ASP A 47 3.47 -9.61 -7.01
CA ASP A 47 3.16 -10.91 -6.39
C ASP A 47 3.02 -10.89 -4.86
N LEU A 48 3.03 -9.73 -4.20
CA LEU A 48 2.77 -9.63 -2.76
C LEU A 48 1.34 -10.06 -2.43
N ASP A 49 1.19 -11.00 -1.50
CA ASP A 49 -0.11 -11.31 -0.90
C ASP A 49 -0.49 -10.22 0.09
N VAL A 50 -1.22 -9.23 -0.42
CA VAL A 50 -1.66 -8.06 0.34
C VAL A 50 -2.84 -8.34 1.27
N ARG A 51 -3.45 -9.53 1.26
CA ARG A 51 -4.66 -9.80 2.05
C ARG A 51 -4.42 -9.62 3.55
N GLY A 52 -5.27 -8.80 4.18
CA GLY A 52 -5.20 -8.51 5.62
C GLY A 52 -4.08 -7.55 6.03
N ILE A 53 -3.45 -6.85 5.09
CA ILE A 53 -2.45 -5.81 5.38
C ILE A 53 -3.13 -4.43 5.43
N ASP A 54 -2.86 -3.65 6.47
CA ASP A 54 -3.23 -2.24 6.51
C ASP A 54 -2.04 -1.37 6.07
N PHE A 55 -2.22 -0.61 4.99
CA PHE A 55 -1.25 0.30 4.41
C PHE A 55 -1.64 1.78 4.61
N ALA A 56 -2.54 2.09 5.55
CA ALA A 56 -2.90 3.48 5.82
C ALA A 56 -1.64 4.31 6.09
N ASP A 57 -1.59 5.54 5.59
CA ASP A 57 -0.48 6.46 5.68
C ASP A 57 0.85 6.04 5.03
N ALA A 58 0.92 4.88 4.35
CA ALA A 58 2.15 4.34 3.77
C ALA A 58 2.70 5.14 2.57
N TYR A 59 3.98 4.93 2.27
CA TYR A 59 4.70 5.63 1.22
C TYR A 59 5.15 4.66 0.12
N PHE A 60 4.57 4.78 -1.08
CA PHE A 60 4.86 3.92 -2.24
C PHE A 60 5.58 4.66 -3.36
N ARG A 61 6.34 5.72 -3.04
CA ARG A 61 7.00 6.52 -4.10
C ARG A 61 7.87 5.63 -4.99
N ALA A 62 7.61 5.64 -6.29
CA ALA A 62 8.32 4.82 -7.28
C ALA A 62 8.29 3.30 -7.04
N ALA A 63 7.36 2.80 -6.20
CA ALA A 63 7.17 1.37 -6.01
C ALA A 63 6.47 0.73 -7.22
N ASP A 64 6.68 -0.56 -7.42
CA ASP A 64 5.96 -1.36 -8.40
C ASP A 64 4.82 -2.12 -7.73
N LEU A 65 3.58 -1.69 -8.00
CA LEU A 65 2.35 -2.27 -7.44
C LEU A 65 1.54 -3.01 -8.51
N ARG A 66 2.11 -3.23 -9.70
CA ARG A 66 1.38 -3.76 -10.86
C ARG A 66 0.75 -5.11 -10.54
N GLY A 67 -0.53 -5.25 -10.89
CA GLY A 67 -1.28 -6.49 -10.71
C GLY A 67 -1.74 -6.79 -9.28
N LEU A 68 -1.41 -5.97 -8.29
CA LEU A 68 -1.87 -6.18 -6.91
C LEU A 68 -3.38 -5.94 -6.77
N ASP A 69 -4.01 -6.71 -5.89
CA ASP A 69 -5.42 -6.57 -5.54
C ASP A 69 -5.59 -5.91 -4.18
N LEU A 70 -5.69 -4.58 -4.15
CA LEU A 70 -5.79 -3.79 -2.91
C LEU A 70 -7.23 -3.48 -2.49
N ARG A 71 -8.25 -4.13 -3.06
CA ARG A 71 -9.67 -3.78 -2.84
C ARG A 71 -10.09 -3.79 -1.38
N GLU A 72 -9.54 -4.72 -0.60
CA GLU A 72 -9.86 -4.93 0.82
C GLU A 72 -8.79 -4.35 1.77
N ASN A 73 -7.88 -3.51 1.25
CA ASN A 73 -6.77 -2.95 2.01
C ASN A 73 -7.04 -1.51 2.45
N GLY A 74 -6.56 -1.16 3.64
CA GLY A 74 -6.52 0.23 4.11
C GLY A 74 -5.46 1.02 3.35
N LEU A 75 -5.86 2.09 2.66
CA LEU A 75 -4.98 3.00 1.91
C LEU A 75 -5.21 4.48 2.29
N GLU A 76 -6.02 4.75 3.32
CA GLU A 76 -6.31 6.12 3.76
C GLU A 76 -4.99 6.83 4.11
N GLY A 77 -4.76 8.01 3.54
CA GLY A 77 -3.54 8.77 3.73
C GLY A 77 -2.31 8.23 2.98
N ALA A 78 -2.36 7.08 2.32
CA ALA A 78 -1.21 6.56 1.58
C ALA A 78 -0.86 7.45 0.37
N SER A 79 0.41 7.41 -0.07
CA SER A 79 0.89 8.17 -1.22
C SER A 79 1.51 7.25 -2.29
N LEU A 80 1.02 7.37 -3.52
CA LEU A 80 1.43 6.58 -4.68
C LEU A 80 2.37 7.34 -5.64
N ALA A 81 3.07 8.37 -5.16
CA ALA A 81 3.85 9.28 -6.01
C ALA A 81 4.78 8.52 -6.98
N HIS A 82 4.51 8.59 -8.29
CA HIS A 82 5.28 7.88 -9.33
C HIS A 82 5.29 6.34 -9.22
N ALA A 83 4.39 5.72 -8.46
CA ALA A 83 4.25 4.27 -8.41
C ALA A 83 3.76 3.70 -9.76
N GLN A 84 4.15 2.48 -10.07
CA GLN A 84 3.60 1.74 -11.21
C GLN A 84 2.35 0.99 -10.75
N ILE A 85 1.18 1.37 -11.27
CA ILE A 85 -0.13 0.85 -10.81
C ILE A 85 -0.94 0.15 -11.91
N SER A 86 -0.29 -0.21 -13.03
CA SER A 86 -0.98 -0.89 -14.12
C SER A 86 -1.55 -2.23 -13.65
N GLY A 87 -2.85 -2.42 -13.84
CA GLY A 87 -3.56 -3.65 -13.42
C GLY A 87 -3.76 -3.78 -11.91
N THR A 88 -3.44 -2.76 -11.12
CA THR A 88 -3.73 -2.74 -9.68
C THR A 88 -5.22 -2.49 -9.47
N TYR A 89 -5.87 -3.29 -8.63
CA TYR A 89 -7.23 -3.01 -8.16
C TYR A 89 -7.18 -2.18 -6.89
N PHE A 90 -8.03 -1.17 -6.79
CA PHE A 90 -8.12 -0.28 -5.63
C PHE A 90 -9.49 -0.41 -4.94
N PRO A 91 -9.59 -0.03 -3.65
CA PRO A 91 -10.86 0.11 -2.93
C PRO A 91 -11.86 0.97 -3.70
N ALA A 92 -13.15 0.58 -3.68
CA ALA A 92 -14.21 1.23 -4.45
C ALA A 92 -14.47 2.68 -3.99
N GLU A 93 -14.11 2.99 -2.75
CA GLU A 93 -14.23 4.29 -2.10
C GLU A 93 -13.18 5.29 -2.60
N LEU A 94 -12.08 4.81 -3.20
CA LEU A 94 -11.06 5.63 -3.83
C LEU A 94 -11.44 5.89 -5.29
N SER A 95 -11.66 7.16 -5.60
CA SER A 95 -11.94 7.53 -6.99
C SER A 95 -10.70 7.49 -7.88
N ALA A 96 -10.91 7.27 -9.17
CA ALA A 96 -9.84 7.33 -10.16
C ALA A 96 -9.09 8.68 -10.12
N ASP A 97 -9.79 9.80 -9.91
CA ASP A 97 -9.16 11.11 -9.77
C ASP A 97 -8.26 11.19 -8.53
N GLU A 98 -8.68 10.63 -7.39
CA GLU A 98 -7.87 10.61 -6.17
C GLU A 98 -6.59 9.78 -6.36
N ILE A 99 -6.73 8.59 -6.94
CA ILE A 99 -5.61 7.71 -7.27
C ILE A 99 -4.65 8.44 -8.23
N LEU A 100 -5.18 9.07 -9.27
CA LEU A 100 -4.39 9.81 -10.27
C LEU A 100 -3.68 11.02 -9.66
N MET A 101 -4.34 11.75 -8.76
CA MET A 101 -3.74 12.87 -8.02
C MET A 101 -2.57 12.38 -7.16
N SER A 102 -2.74 11.25 -6.48
CA SER A 102 -1.67 10.66 -5.67
C SER A 102 -0.49 10.20 -6.52
N VAL A 103 -0.75 9.53 -7.65
CA VAL A 103 0.31 9.07 -8.56
C VAL A 103 1.07 10.24 -9.18
N LYS A 104 0.37 11.27 -9.66
CA LYS A 104 0.99 12.41 -10.37
C LYS A 104 1.67 13.40 -9.44
N PHE A 105 1.05 13.71 -8.31
CA PHE A 105 1.45 14.82 -7.45
C PHE A 105 1.86 14.39 -6.04
N GLY A 106 1.71 13.11 -5.71
CA GLY A 106 2.06 12.58 -4.39
C GLY A 106 1.12 13.03 -3.28
N THR A 107 -0.11 13.45 -3.61
CA THR A 107 -1.13 13.72 -2.59
C THR A 107 -1.39 12.49 -1.73
N ARG A 108 -1.75 12.71 -0.47
CA ARG A 108 -2.18 11.64 0.42
C ARG A 108 -3.62 11.31 0.09
N MET A 109 -3.88 10.05 -0.28
CA MET A 109 -5.19 9.60 -0.73
C MET A 109 -6.23 9.75 0.38
N ARG A 110 -7.47 10.05 -0.01
CA ARG A 110 -8.60 10.16 0.90
C ARG A 110 -9.78 9.36 0.35
N TYR A 111 -10.32 8.49 1.19
CA TYR A 111 -11.53 7.75 0.85
C TYR A 111 -12.68 8.75 0.71
N ARG A 112 -13.57 8.50 -0.25
CA ARG A 112 -14.81 9.25 -0.29
C ARG A 112 -15.58 8.91 0.98
N SER A 113 -15.77 9.89 1.86
CA SER A 113 -16.78 9.77 2.90
C SER A 113 -18.11 9.49 2.21
N PRO A 114 -18.89 8.48 2.63
CA PRO A 114 -20.25 8.35 2.16
C PRO A 114 -20.93 9.69 2.42
N ARG A 115 -21.61 10.25 1.39
CA ARG A 115 -22.47 11.41 1.61
C ARG A 115 -23.46 10.97 2.69
N GLN A 116 -23.34 11.50 3.90
CA GLN A 116 -24.42 11.42 4.86
C GLN A 116 -25.58 12.17 4.22
N GLY A 117 -26.61 11.42 3.81
CA GLY A 117 -27.85 11.95 3.27
C GLY A 117 -28.68 12.61 4.35
#